data_AF-A0A6V7J5M9-F1
#
_entry.id   AF-A0A6V7J5M9-F1
#
_cell.length_a   1.000
_cell.length_b   1.000
_cell.length_c   1.000
_cell.angle_alpha   90.00
_cell.angle_beta   90.00
_cell.angle_gamma   90.00
#
_symmetry.space_group_name_H-M   'P 1'
#
loop_
_entity.id
_entity.type
_entity.pdbx_description
1 polymer ?
#
loop_
_entity_poly.entity_id
_entity_poly.type
_entity_poly.pdbx_seq_one_letter_code
_entity_poly.pdbx_strand_id
1 'polypeptide(L)'
;MGERDALIFNQAEAKAIPRENLPDSFYDVTVDDAKALLRDAKRQREAFEESPLTTNAQREYERIQSQLNTLHKYLKTIIRIQFPGQMVLQGIFKPVETVQSVKDFVKTYLENPDQEFEL
;
A
#
# COMPACT_ATOMS: atom_id res chain seq x y z
N MET A 1 24.39 8.16 5.79
CA MET A 1 22.96 7.84 5.60
C MET A 1 22.42 8.88 4.64
N GLY A 2 22.00 8.46 3.44
CA GLY A 2 21.70 9.38 2.32
C GLY A 2 20.35 10.10 2.46
N GLU A 3 20.00 10.89 1.44
CA GLU A 3 18.87 11.84 1.37
C GLU A 3 17.48 11.26 1.71
N ARG A 4 17.31 9.92 1.68
CA ARG A 4 16.01 9.22 1.78
C ARG A 4 15.94 8.15 2.88
N ASP A 5 16.84 8.19 3.86
CA ASP A 5 17.02 7.10 4.85
C ASP A 5 17.17 5.72 4.19
N ALA A 6 17.93 5.71 3.08
CA ALA A 6 18.03 4.55 2.21
C ALA A 6 18.67 3.35 2.92
N LEU A 7 18.07 2.18 2.72
CA LEU A 7 18.52 0.90 3.26
C LEU A 7 18.55 -0.14 2.14
N ILE A 8 19.63 -0.92 2.05
CA ILE A 8 19.71 -2.08 1.15
C ILE A 8 19.79 -3.34 2.02
N PHE A 9 18.98 -4.35 1.70
CA PHE A 9 19.02 -5.64 2.37
C PHE A 9 18.74 -6.78 1.40
N ASN A 10 19.23 -7.98 1.73
CA ASN A 10 18.94 -9.18 0.97
C ASN A 10 17.72 -9.90 1.56
N GLN A 11 16.67 -10.07 0.76
CA GLN A 11 15.46 -10.77 1.19
C GLN A 11 15.72 -12.26 1.49
N ALA A 12 16.73 -12.88 0.85
CA ALA A 12 17.09 -14.28 1.10
C ALA A 12 17.60 -14.51 2.54
N GLU A 13 18.15 -13.48 3.17
CA GLU A 13 18.66 -13.54 4.54
C GLU A 13 17.55 -13.38 5.59
N ALA A 14 16.34 -13.00 5.16
CA ALA A 14 15.20 -12.86 6.06
C ALA A 14 14.78 -14.23 6.59
N LYS A 15 14.93 -14.42 7.90
CA LYS A 15 14.41 -15.61 8.58
C LYS A 15 12.89 -15.55 8.60
N ALA A 16 12.23 -16.54 7.99
CA ALA A 16 10.80 -16.70 8.13
C ALA A 16 10.45 -16.91 9.61
N ILE A 17 9.47 -16.16 10.12
CA ILE A 17 8.85 -16.46 11.40
C ILE A 17 8.10 -17.78 11.19
N PRO A 18 8.33 -18.82 12.02
CA PRO A 18 7.57 -20.06 11.93
C PRO A 18 6.08 -19.74 11.96
N ARG A 19 5.33 -20.26 10.99
CA ARG A 19 3.87 -20.18 11.05
C ARG A 19 3.43 -20.99 12.25
N GLU A 20 2.79 -20.33 13.22
CA GLU A 20 2.15 -21.04 14.31
C GLU A 20 1.03 -21.91 13.73
N ASN A 21 0.99 -23.18 14.13
CA ASN A 21 -0.14 -24.04 13.81
C ASN A 21 -1.32 -23.58 14.66
N LEU A 22 -2.16 -22.74 14.06
CA LEU A 22 -3.39 -22.28 14.68
C LEU A 22 -4.37 -23.46 14.82
N PRO A 23 -5.14 -23.53 15.93
CA PRO A 23 -6.14 -24.56 16.11
C PRO A 23 -7.28 -24.41 15.09
N ASP A 24 -7.95 -25.51 14.73
CA ASP A 24 -9.05 -25.50 13.75
C ASP A 24 -10.17 -24.53 14.14
N SER A 25 -10.44 -24.39 15.45
CA SER A 25 -11.45 -23.47 15.97
C SER A 25 -11.21 -21.99 15.65
N PHE A 26 -9.98 -21.60 15.27
CA PHE A 26 -9.70 -20.25 14.78
C PHE A 26 -10.43 -19.95 13.45
N TYR A 27 -10.64 -20.99 12.64
CA TYR A 27 -11.31 -20.89 11.35
C TYR A 27 -12.82 -21.13 11.43
N ASP A 28 -13.33 -21.50 12.60
CA ASP A 28 -14.76 -21.64 12.84
C ASP A 28 -15.43 -20.26 12.89
N VAL A 29 -16.47 -20.09 12.08
CA VAL A 29 -17.24 -18.85 12.05
C VAL A 29 -18.03 -18.69 13.34
N THR A 30 -17.77 -17.60 14.07
CA THR A 30 -18.53 -17.30 15.28
C THR A 30 -19.88 -16.66 14.93
N VAL A 31 -20.78 -16.61 15.92
CA VAL A 31 -22.06 -15.90 15.79
C VAL A 31 -21.85 -14.42 15.47
N ASP A 32 -20.81 -13.80 16.01
CA ASP A 32 -20.53 -12.39 15.79
C ASP A 32 -19.96 -12.12 14.39
N ASP A 33 -19.15 -13.05 13.86
CA ASP A 33 -18.72 -13.02 12.46
C ASP A 33 -19.93 -13.14 11.51
N ALA A 34 -20.84 -14.07 11.79
CA ALA A 34 -22.06 -14.24 11.00
C ALA A 34 -22.94 -12.98 11.03
N LYS A 35 -23.09 -12.33 12.19
CA LYS A 35 -23.79 -11.04 12.30
C LYS A 35 -23.07 -9.94 11.51
N ALA A 36 -21.74 -9.89 11.56
CA ALA A 36 -20.96 -8.91 10.82
C ALA A 36 -21.14 -9.08 9.31
N LEU A 37 -21.04 -10.31 8.81
CA LEU A 37 -21.28 -10.65 7.41
C LEU A 37 -22.69 -10.27 6.96
N LEU A 38 -23.71 -10.58 7.77
CA LEU A 38 -25.10 -10.22 7.44
C LEU A 38 -25.30 -8.70 7.37
N ARG A 39 -24.73 -7.95 8.33
CA ARG A 39 -24.78 -6.49 8.34
C ARG A 39 -24.11 -5.90 7.10
N ASP A 40 -22.95 -6.42 6.72
CA ASP A 40 -22.19 -5.93 5.58
C ASP A 40 -22.92 -6.25 4.26
N ALA A 41 -23.51 -7.44 4.14
CA ALA A 41 -24.35 -7.82 3.00
C ALA A 41 -25.59 -6.92 2.86
N LYS A 42 -26.26 -6.61 3.99
CA LYS A 42 -27.40 -5.69 4.00
C LYS A 42 -26.99 -4.28 3.54
N ARG A 43 -25.88 -3.76 4.07
CA ARG A 43 -25.34 -2.44 3.69
C ARG A 43 -24.96 -2.39 2.22
N GLN A 44 -24.34 -3.44 1.68
CA GLN A 44 -24.02 -3.50 0.26
C GLN A 44 -25.28 -3.49 -0.59
N ARG A 45 -26.29 -4.29 -0.24
CA ARG A 45 -27.57 -4.31 -0.96
C ARG A 45 -28.22 -2.94 -0.97
N GLU A 46 -28.32 -2.28 0.18
CA GLU A 46 -28.85 -0.92 0.32
C GLU A 46 -28.06 0.08 -0.56
N ALA A 47 -26.73 0.00 -0.58
CA ALA A 47 -25.91 0.89 -1.41
C ALA A 47 -26.13 0.70 -2.92
N PHE A 48 -26.46 -0.52 -3.37
CA PHE A 48 -26.78 -0.79 -4.78
C PHE A 48 -28.22 -0.40 -5.13
N GLU A 49 -29.18 -0.69 -4.26
CA GLU A 49 -30.60 -0.39 -4.47
C GLU A 49 -30.87 1.12 -4.40
N GLU A 50 -30.18 1.85 -3.51
CA GLU A 50 -30.42 3.27 -3.24
C GLU A 50 -29.41 4.21 -3.92
N SER A 51 -28.52 3.71 -4.79
CA SER A 51 -27.39 4.49 -5.33
C SER A 51 -27.83 5.81 -5.99
N PRO A 52 -27.63 6.97 -5.35
CA PRO A 52 -28.10 8.24 -5.88
C PRO A 52 -27.16 8.75 -6.98
N LEU A 53 -27.71 9.44 -7.98
CA LEU A 53 -26.90 10.08 -9.00
C LEU A 53 -25.99 11.14 -8.35
N THR A 54 -24.67 10.98 -8.53
CA THR A 54 -23.70 11.98 -8.09
C THR A 54 -23.43 13.00 -9.18
N THR A 55 -23.36 14.28 -8.81
CA THR A 55 -22.97 15.36 -9.73
C THR A 55 -21.46 15.40 -9.90
N ASN A 56 -20.98 16.06 -10.96
CA ASN A 56 -19.55 16.30 -11.15
C ASN A 56 -18.93 17.07 -9.97
N ALA A 57 -19.64 18.05 -9.42
CA ALA A 57 -19.17 18.82 -8.27
C ALA A 57 -19.03 17.95 -7.01
N GLN A 58 -20.00 17.05 -6.76
CA GLN A 58 -19.96 16.12 -5.63
C GLN A 58 -18.76 15.17 -5.73
N ARG A 59 -18.53 14.59 -6.91
CA ARG A 59 -17.37 13.71 -7.15
C ARG A 59 -16.03 14.42 -6.95
N GLU A 60 -15.90 15.65 -7.42
CA GLU A 60 -14.66 16.42 -7.26
C GLU A 60 -14.41 16.80 -5.79
N TYR A 61 -15.46 17.20 -5.07
CA TYR A 61 -15.37 17.47 -3.64
C TYR A 61 -14.92 16.23 -2.86
N GLU A 62 -15.54 15.07 -3.10
CA GLU A 62 -15.17 13.80 -2.46
C GLU A 62 -13.73 13.39 -2.80
N ARG A 63 -13.28 13.60 -4.04
CA ARG A 63 -11.90 13.34 -4.47
C ARG A 63 -10.90 14.20 -3.69
N ILE A 64 -11.13 15.50 -3.60
CA ILE A 64 -10.27 16.42 -2.87
C ILE A 64 -10.24 16.07 -1.38
N GLN A 65 -11.40 15.82 -0.76
CA GLN A 65 -11.48 15.42 0.63
C GLN A 65 -10.75 14.11 0.91
N SER A 66 -10.93 13.10 0.05
CA SER A 66 -10.21 11.82 0.15
C SER A 66 -8.69 12.00 0.04
N GLN A 67 -8.24 12.86 -0.88
CA GLN A 67 -6.82 13.20 -1.02
C GLN A 67 -6.28 13.87 0.25
N LEU A 68 -6.94 14.91 0.75
CA LEU A 68 -6.52 15.61 1.98
C LEU A 68 -6.48 14.67 3.18
N ASN A 69 -7.49 13.82 3.36
CA ASN A 69 -7.54 12.84 4.43
C ASN A 69 -6.39 11.84 4.35
N THR A 70 -6.08 11.35 3.15
CA THR A 70 -4.95 10.46 2.91
C THR A 70 -3.62 11.13 3.25
N LEU A 71 -3.43 12.38 2.82
CA LEU A 71 -2.22 13.16 3.08
C LEU A 71 -2.03 13.49 4.57
N HIS A 72 -3.13 13.74 5.30
CA HIS A 72 -3.07 13.94 6.76
C HIS A 72 -2.79 12.64 7.51
N LYS A 73 -3.37 11.52 7.04
CA LYS A 73 -3.20 10.21 7.70
C LYS A 73 -1.80 9.62 7.51
N TYR A 74 -1.22 9.81 6.33
CA TYR A 74 0.08 9.23 5.98
C TYR A 74 1.05 10.34 5.58
N LEU A 75 1.94 10.73 6.48
CA LEU A 75 2.92 11.79 6.21
C LEU A 75 4.16 11.29 5.43
N LYS A 76 4.37 9.98 5.42
CA LYS A 76 5.53 9.31 4.81
C LYS A 76 5.07 8.05 4.09
N THR A 77 5.76 7.73 3.01
CA THR A 77 5.56 6.55 2.17
C THR A 77 6.89 5.81 2.08
N ILE A 78 6.90 4.53 2.46
CA ILE A 78 8.09 3.68 2.33
C ILE A 78 7.95 2.89 1.04
N ILE A 79 8.92 3.03 0.13
CA ILE A 79 8.96 2.30 -1.14
C ILE A 79 10.12 1.32 -1.09
N ARG A 80 9.85 0.07 -1.49
CA ARG A 80 10.84 -1.01 -1.59
C ARG A 80 10.94 -1.43 -3.05
N ILE A 81 12.11 -1.26 -3.64
CA ILE A 81 12.45 -1.63 -5.01
C ILE A 81 13.20 -2.95 -4.94
N GLN A 82 12.62 -4.00 -5.52
CA GLN A 82 13.21 -5.33 -5.56
C GLN A 82 14.01 -5.51 -6.86
N PHE A 83 15.30 -5.78 -6.73
CA PHE A 83 16.17 -6.08 -7.85
C PHE A 83 16.14 -7.56 -8.22
N PRO A 84 16.51 -7.91 -9.46
CA PRO A 84 16.93 -9.27 -9.79
C PRO A 84 18.01 -9.72 -8.81
N GLY A 85 17.83 -10.90 -8.17
CA GLY A 85 18.78 -11.40 -7.15
C GLY A 85 18.37 -11.15 -5.69
N GLN A 86 17.10 -10.82 -5.42
CA GLN A 86 16.53 -10.72 -4.06
C GLN A 86 17.08 -9.57 -3.19
N MET A 87 17.90 -8.68 -3.75
CA MET A 87 18.26 -7.43 -3.09
C MET A 87 17.07 -6.47 -3.13
N VAL A 88 16.85 -5.75 -2.03
CA VAL A 88 15.80 -4.76 -1.90
C VAL A 88 16.40 -3.44 -1.47
N LEU A 89 16.16 -2.39 -2.26
CA LEU A 89 16.44 -1.00 -1.90
C LEU A 89 15.18 -0.37 -1.32
N GLN A 90 15.25 0.09 -0.09
CA GLN A 90 14.18 0.80 0.60
C GLN A 90 14.51 2.28 0.69
N GLY A 91 13.51 3.14 0.42
CA GLY A 91 13.61 4.59 0.63
C GLY A 91 12.31 5.17 1.19
N ILE A 92 12.43 6.31 1.87
CA ILE A 92 11.30 7.07 2.43
C ILE A 92 10.98 8.28 1.54
N PHE A 93 9.70 8.43 1.20
CA PHE A 93 9.13 9.46 0.33
C PHE A 93 7.96 10.17 1.01
N LYS A 94 7.53 11.30 0.47
CA LYS A 94 6.24 11.92 0.77
C LYS A 94 5.17 11.35 -0.18
N PRO A 95 3.89 11.24 0.23
CA PRO A 95 2.84 10.65 -0.60
C PRO A 95 2.51 11.43 -1.88
N VAL A 96 2.94 12.68 -1.99
CA VAL A 96 2.74 13.55 -3.16
C VAL A 96 3.87 13.47 -4.18
N GLU A 97 4.93 12.71 -3.88
CA GLU A 97 6.05 12.56 -4.81
C GLU A 97 5.67 11.70 -6.01
N THR A 98 6.37 11.94 -7.12
CA THR A 98 6.06 11.30 -8.40
C THR A 98 6.82 9.99 -8.56
N VAL A 99 6.36 9.14 -9.49
CA VAL A 99 7.11 7.96 -9.93
C VAL A 99 8.50 8.34 -10.46
N GLN A 100 8.64 9.52 -11.09
CA GLN A 100 9.93 10.01 -11.56
C GLN A 100 10.91 10.20 -10.39
N SER A 101 10.45 10.74 -9.26
CA SER A 101 11.27 10.89 -8.04
C SER A 101 11.78 9.54 -7.53
N VAL A 102 11.00 8.46 -7.69
CA VAL A 102 11.42 7.10 -7.36
C VAL A 102 12.47 6.60 -8.37
N LYS A 103 12.28 6.85 -9.67
CA LYS A 103 13.26 6.49 -10.71
C LYS A 103 14.60 7.19 -10.49
N ASP A 104 14.57 8.50 -10.23
CA ASP A 104 15.77 9.30 -9.96
C ASP A 104 16.50 8.78 -8.72
N PHE A 105 15.76 8.44 -7.67
CA PHE A 105 16.32 7.78 -6.48
C PHE A 105 17.01 6.46 -6.84
N VAL A 106 16.35 5.57 -7.57
CA VAL A 106 16.95 4.27 -7.98
C VAL A 106 18.24 4.47 -8.76
N LYS A 107 18.29 5.44 -9.69
CA LYS A 107 19.49 5.74 -10.49
C LYS A 107 20.71 6.09 -9.64
N THR A 108 20.54 6.71 -8.47
CA THR A 108 21.66 7.02 -7.57
C THR A 108 22.31 5.80 -6.93
N TYR A 109 21.67 4.62 -7.02
CA TYR A 109 22.16 3.35 -6.47
C TYR A 109 22.51 2.31 -7.54
N LEU A 110 22.43 2.66 -8.83
CA LEU A 110 22.88 1.81 -9.92
C LEU A 110 24.37 2.02 -10.20
N GLU A 111 25.09 0.95 -10.53
CA GLU A 111 26.49 1.06 -11.01
C GLU A 111 26.58 1.88 -12.30
N ASN A 112 25.59 1.74 -13.18
CA ASN A 112 25.42 2.56 -14.37
C ASN A 112 24.11 3.38 -14.26
N PRO A 113 24.17 4.66 -13.85
CA PRO A 113 22.99 5.52 -13.70
C PRO A 113 22.22 5.79 -15.00
N ASP A 114 22.89 5.65 -16.15
CA ASP A 114 22.30 5.85 -17.49
C ASP A 114 21.64 4.58 -18.04
N GLN A 115 21.76 3.45 -17.33
CA GLN A 115 21.08 2.21 -17.69
C GLN A 115 19.56 2.41 -17.65
N GLU A 116 18.88 2.03 -18.74
CA GLU A 116 17.42 2.06 -18.79
C GLU A 116 16.82 0.93 -17.94
N PHE A 117 15.75 1.26 -17.21
CA PHE A 117 14.94 0.31 -16.45
C PHE A 117 13.49 0.80 -16.34
N GLU A 118 12.60 -0.13 -16.02
CA GLU A 118 11.19 0.12 -15.74
C GLU A 118 10.86 -0.27 -14.29
N LEU A 119 9.82 0.35 -13.72
CA LEU A 119 9.32 0.13 -12.35
C LEU A 119 7.92 -0.45 -12.41
#